data_AF-A0A8D1WC20-F1
#
_entry.id   AF-A0A8D1WC20-F1
#
_cell.length_a   1.000
_cell.length_b   1.000
_cell.length_c   1.000
_cell.angle_alpha   90.00
_cell.angle_beta   90.00
_cell.angle_gamma   90.00
#
_symmetry.space_group_name_H-M   'P 1'
#
loop_
_entity.id
_entity.type
_entity.pdbx_description
1 polymer ?
#
loop_
_entity_poly.entity_id
_entity_poly.type
_entity_poly.pdbx_seq_one_letter_code
_entity_poly.pdbx_strand_id
1 'polypeptide(L)'
;MNPPPPDPLGDCLRDWEELQQDFQGIQETHRLYRLKLEELIKLQNNCTSSITRQKKRLQELALVLKKCKHSLPSEAEEAAQELESQIKERQGLFFDMEAYLPKKNGLYLSLVLGNVNVTLLSKQAKVTDAAFNFLLVWYYCTLTIRESILINNGSRIKGWWVFHHYVSTFLSGVMLTWPDGLMYQKFRNQFLSFSMYQSFVQFLQYYYQSGCLYRLRALGERHTMDLTVEGFQSWMWRGLTFLLPFLFFGQFWQLFNALTLFSLARDPECKEWQVLMCGLPFLLLFLGNFFTTLRVVHQKFHNQQHGGKKD
;
A
#
# COMPACT_ATOMS: atom_id res chain seq x y z
N MET A 1 61.66 -20.16 32.38
CA MET A 1 60.25 -19.96 32.78
C MET A 1 59.41 -20.24 31.54
N ASN A 2 58.54 -21.26 31.60
CA ASN A 2 57.63 -21.54 30.50
C ASN A 2 56.52 -20.47 30.49
N PRO A 3 56.09 -19.96 29.33
CA PRO A 3 54.98 -19.03 29.26
C PRO A 3 53.71 -19.71 29.80
N PRO A 4 52.79 -18.94 30.42
CA PRO A 4 51.53 -19.49 30.91
C PRO A 4 50.76 -20.14 29.75
N PRO A 5 50.02 -21.23 30.01
CA PRO A 5 49.21 -21.88 29.00
C PRO A 5 48.16 -20.88 28.48
N PRO A 6 47.82 -20.93 27.18
CA PRO A 6 46.76 -20.09 26.64
C PRO A 6 45.46 -20.33 27.42
N ASP A 7 44.75 -19.24 27.77
CA ASP A 7 43.46 -19.25 28.46
C ASP A 7 42.38 -18.68 27.52
N PRO A 8 41.86 -19.49 26.58
CA PRO A 8 40.91 -19.02 25.57
C PRO A 8 39.61 -18.50 26.18
N LEU A 9 39.22 -19.00 27.35
CA LEU A 9 38.01 -18.56 28.04
C LEU A 9 38.22 -17.19 28.68
N GLY A 10 39.36 -16.98 29.34
CA GLY A 10 39.74 -15.67 29.87
C GLY A 10 39.86 -14.62 28.77
N ASP A 11 40.38 -14.99 27.59
CA ASP A 11 40.44 -14.12 26.41
C ASP A 11 39.03 -13.77 25.90
N CYS A 12 38.15 -14.77 25.72
CA CYS A 12 36.75 -14.54 25.32
C CYS A 12 35.97 -13.66 26.31
N LEU A 13 36.19 -13.81 27.62
CA LEU A 13 35.50 -12.99 28.63
C LEU A 13 35.93 -11.53 28.58
N ARG A 14 37.23 -11.26 28.34
CA ARG A 14 37.73 -9.89 28.14
C ARG A 14 37.15 -9.29 26.86
N ASP A 15 37.17 -10.03 25.75
CA ASP A 15 36.58 -9.59 24.49
C ASP A 15 35.08 -9.28 24.64
N TRP A 16 34.34 -10.09 25.39
CA TRP A 16 32.93 -9.85 25.68
C TRP A 16 32.70 -8.58 26.51
N GLU A 17 33.55 -8.33 27.51
CA GLU A 17 33.44 -7.16 28.38
C GLU A 17 33.77 -5.86 27.63
N GLU A 18 34.76 -5.91 26.73
CA GLU A 18 35.04 -4.82 25.77
C GLU A 18 33.84 -4.58 24.85
N LEU A 19 33.27 -5.64 24.26
CA LEU A 19 32.09 -5.54 23.40
C LEU A 19 30.88 -4.95 24.13
N GLN A 20 30.72 -5.29 25.41
CA GLN A 20 29.62 -4.80 26.24
C GLN A 20 29.75 -3.30 26.54
N GLN A 21 30.98 -2.81 26.76
CA GLN A 21 31.25 -1.38 26.92
C GLN A 21 30.98 -0.61 25.62
N ASP A 22 31.46 -1.13 24.49
CA ASP A 22 31.21 -0.56 23.17
C ASP A 22 29.71 -0.49 22.85
N PHE A 23 28.97 -1.55 23.17
CA PHE A 23 27.52 -1.60 22.96
C PHE A 23 26.78 -0.52 23.76
N GLN A 24 27.17 -0.26 25.01
CA GLN A 24 26.60 0.83 25.81
C GLN A 24 26.89 2.20 25.19
N GLY A 25 28.11 2.41 24.68
CA GLY A 25 28.48 3.63 23.95
C GLY A 25 27.64 3.84 22.69
N ILE A 26 27.40 2.77 21.93
CA ILE A 26 26.53 2.79 20.74
C ILE A 26 25.09 3.14 21.12
N GLN A 27 24.56 2.54 22.19
CA GLN A 27 23.19 2.82 22.64
C GLN A 27 22.98 4.30 22.99
N GLU A 28 23.93 4.91 23.71
CA GLU A 28 23.83 6.33 24.06
C GLU A 28 24.00 7.23 22.83
N THR A 29 24.94 6.89 21.94
CA THR A 29 25.11 7.61 20.67
C THR A 29 23.84 7.57 19.81
N HIS A 30 23.19 6.40 19.71
CA HIS A 30 21.93 6.24 19.00
C HIS A 30 20.79 7.03 19.68
N ARG A 31 20.74 7.06 21.02
CA ARG A 31 19.78 7.88 21.77
C ARG A 31 19.94 9.36 21.44
N LEU A 32 21.17 9.86 21.45
CA LEU A 32 21.49 11.26 21.11
C LEU A 32 21.16 11.57 19.66
N TYR A 33 21.51 10.68 18.72
CA TYR A 33 21.14 10.79 17.32
C TYR A 33 19.62 10.94 17.14
N ARG A 34 18.83 10.11 17.82
CA ARG A 34 17.36 10.19 17.75
C ARG A 34 16.81 11.52 18.25
N LEU A 35 17.33 12.04 19.36
CA LEU A 35 16.91 13.34 19.90
C LEU A 35 17.25 14.47 18.91
N LYS A 36 18.47 14.47 18.35
CA LYS A 36 18.90 15.46 17.37
C LYS A 36 18.08 15.39 16.08
N LEU A 37 17.71 14.19 15.65
CA LEU A 37 16.84 13.99 14.49
C LEU A 37 15.45 14.58 14.73
N GLU A 38 14.86 14.39 15.91
CA GLU A 38 13.57 14.97 16.27
C GLU A 38 13.60 16.51 16.32
N GLU A 39 14.65 17.10 16.90
CA GLU A 39 14.88 18.56 16.88
C GLU A 39 15.00 19.10 15.45
N LEU A 40 15.78 18.41 14.60
CA LEU A 40 15.99 18.78 13.21
C LEU A 40 14.69 18.74 12.40
N ILE A 41 13.86 17.69 12.57
CA ILE A 41 12.55 17.59 11.92
C ILE A 41 11.63 18.75 12.33
N LYS A 42 11.63 19.11 13.62
CA LYS A 42 10.83 20.24 14.12
C LYS A 42 11.27 21.56 13.46
N LEU A 43 12.58 21.80 13.36
CA LEU A 43 13.12 22.97 12.67
C LEU A 43 12.77 22.98 11.18
N GLN A 44 12.90 21.84 10.49
CA GLN A 44 12.53 21.69 9.09
C GLN A 44 11.06 22.04 8.84
N ASN A 45 10.15 21.54 9.68
CA ASN A 45 8.72 21.81 9.56
C ASN A 45 8.40 23.31 9.79
N ASN A 46 9.04 23.93 10.78
CA ASN A 46 8.87 25.35 11.08
C ASN A 46 9.39 26.24 9.96
N CYS A 47 10.55 25.89 9.38
CA CYS A 47 11.15 26.61 8.27
C CYS A 47 10.27 26.49 7.01
N THR A 48 9.88 25.25 6.65
CA THR A 48 9.03 24.97 5.49
C THR A 48 7.69 25.71 5.57
N SER A 49 7.01 25.66 6.72
CA SER A 49 5.73 26.35 6.91
C SER A 49 5.86 27.88 6.87
N SER A 50 6.95 28.43 7.42
CA SER A 50 7.20 29.87 7.42
C SER A 50 7.57 30.40 6.03
N ILE A 51 8.42 29.68 5.28
CA ILE A 51 8.75 30.01 3.89
C ILE A 51 7.49 29.96 3.03
N THR A 52 6.66 28.91 3.15
CA THR A 52 5.41 28.77 2.40
C THR A 52 4.47 29.96 2.65
N ARG A 53 4.33 30.36 3.92
CA ARG A 53 3.49 31.50 4.32
C ARG A 53 4.02 32.83 3.77
N GLN A 54 5.33 33.05 3.86
CA GLN A 54 5.97 34.26 3.33
C GLN A 54 5.87 34.35 1.80
N LYS A 55 6.17 33.26 1.08
CA LYS A 55 6.05 33.20 -0.40
C LYS A 55 4.63 33.53 -0.86
N LYS A 56 3.60 32.97 -0.20
CA LYS A 56 2.20 33.29 -0.50
C LYS A 56 1.92 34.79 -0.37
N ARG A 57 2.33 35.40 0.76
CA ARG A 57 2.15 36.85 0.98
C ARG A 57 2.91 37.70 -0.03
N LEU A 58 4.15 37.33 -0.38
CA LEU A 58 4.93 38.04 -1.39
C LEU A 58 4.28 37.96 -2.78
N GLN A 59 3.68 36.83 -3.14
CA GLN A 59 2.92 36.70 -4.39
C GLN A 59 1.68 37.59 -4.39
N GLU A 60 0.95 37.66 -3.27
CA GLU A 60 -0.20 38.57 -3.11
C GLU A 60 0.24 40.05 -3.22
N LEU A 61 1.32 40.43 -2.55
CA LEU A 61 1.92 41.77 -2.63
C LEU A 61 2.36 42.13 -4.05
N ALA A 62 3.04 41.22 -4.75
CA ALA A 62 3.45 41.43 -6.14
C ALA A 62 2.24 41.64 -7.07
N LEU A 63 1.13 40.91 -6.84
CA LEU A 63 -0.09 41.07 -7.61
C LEU A 63 -0.75 42.45 -7.37
N VAL A 64 -0.80 42.89 -6.11
CA VAL A 64 -1.34 44.21 -5.75
C VAL A 64 -0.47 45.32 -6.34
N LEU A 65 0.86 45.23 -6.21
CA LEU A 65 1.81 46.19 -6.76
C LEU A 65 1.63 46.32 -8.28
N LYS A 66 1.49 45.20 -8.99
CA LYS A 66 1.23 45.19 -10.44
C LYS A 66 -0.07 45.91 -10.82
N LYS A 67 -1.13 45.78 -10.02
CA LYS A 67 -2.41 46.48 -10.26
C LYS A 67 -2.27 47.99 -10.02
N CYS A 68 -1.54 48.40 -8.99
CA CYS A 68 -1.34 49.81 -8.65
C CYS A 68 -0.40 50.54 -9.64
N LYS A 69 0.49 49.82 -10.32
CA LYS A 69 1.51 50.34 -11.26
C LYS A 69 0.96 51.28 -12.33
N HIS A 70 -0.28 51.07 -12.78
CA HIS A 70 -0.91 51.86 -13.85
C HIS A 70 -1.52 53.19 -13.38
N SER A 71 -1.59 53.43 -12.06
CA SER A 71 -2.29 54.57 -11.46
C SER A 71 -1.41 55.39 -10.53
N LEU A 72 -0.10 55.14 -10.54
CA LEU A 72 0.86 55.74 -9.61
C LEU A 72 1.39 57.11 -10.13
N PRO A 73 1.52 58.12 -9.26
CA PRO A 73 2.24 59.36 -9.55
C PRO A 73 3.74 59.11 -9.82
N SER A 74 4.38 59.98 -10.61
CA SER A 74 5.80 59.86 -11.00
C SER A 74 6.78 59.73 -9.82
N GLU A 75 6.47 60.30 -8.65
CA GLU A 75 7.31 60.22 -7.43
C GLU A 75 7.17 58.89 -6.69
N ALA A 76 6.04 58.19 -6.84
CA ALA A 76 5.77 56.91 -6.20
C ALA A 76 6.23 55.70 -7.05
N GLU A 77 6.64 55.96 -8.30
CA GLU A 77 7.11 54.94 -9.24
C GLU A 77 8.49 54.39 -8.84
N GLU A 78 9.37 55.23 -8.30
CA GLU A 78 10.68 54.83 -7.78
C GLU A 78 10.54 53.90 -6.56
N ALA A 79 9.64 54.25 -5.62
CA ALA A 79 9.33 53.40 -4.46
C ALA A 79 8.71 52.06 -4.85
N ALA A 80 7.89 52.03 -5.92
CA ALA A 80 7.30 50.80 -6.45
C ALA A 80 8.36 49.89 -7.09
N GLN A 81 9.33 50.46 -7.81
CA GLN A 81 10.45 49.70 -8.38
C GLN A 81 11.36 49.10 -7.29
N GLU A 82 11.65 49.88 -6.25
CA GLU A 82 12.42 49.40 -5.10
C GLU A 82 11.72 48.23 -4.39
N LEU A 83 10.40 48.33 -4.17
CA LEU A 83 9.62 47.24 -3.58
C LEU A 83 9.60 45.97 -4.48
N GLU A 84 9.52 46.14 -5.80
CA GLU A 84 9.59 45.02 -6.76
C GLU A 84 10.96 44.31 -6.70
N SER A 85 12.05 45.09 -6.57
CA SER A 85 13.40 44.57 -6.37
C SER A 85 13.52 43.75 -5.08
N GLN A 86 13.04 44.28 -3.96
CA GLN A 86 13.08 43.59 -2.66
C GLN A 86 12.23 42.30 -2.66
N ILE A 87 11.08 42.29 -3.35
CA ILE A 87 10.26 41.09 -3.51
C ILE A 87 11.05 40.01 -4.26
N LYS A 88 11.73 40.38 -5.36
CA LYS A 88 12.51 39.46 -6.18
C LYS A 88 13.73 38.91 -5.42
N GLU A 89 14.43 39.76 -4.69
CA GLU A 89 15.56 39.35 -3.84
C GLU A 89 15.11 38.35 -2.78
N ARG A 90 14.03 38.63 -2.05
CA ARG A 90 13.48 37.71 -1.05
C ARG A 90 13.01 36.39 -1.65
N GLN A 91 12.46 36.40 -2.85
CA GLN A 91 12.11 35.16 -3.57
C GLN A 91 13.35 34.32 -3.89
N GLY A 92 14.45 34.96 -4.29
CA GLY A 92 15.75 34.30 -4.49
C GLY A 92 16.28 33.65 -3.21
N LEU A 93 16.28 34.40 -2.10
CA LEU A 93 16.70 33.87 -0.79
C LEU A 93 15.86 32.66 -0.35
N PHE A 94 14.54 32.68 -0.59
CA PHE A 94 13.70 31.52 -0.28
C PHE A 94 14.00 30.31 -1.16
N PHE A 95 14.37 30.51 -2.43
CA PHE A 95 14.78 29.41 -3.30
C PHE A 95 16.04 28.72 -2.78
N ASP A 96 17.02 29.51 -2.33
CA ASP A 96 18.25 28.98 -1.73
C ASP A 96 17.98 28.26 -0.41
N MET A 97 17.12 28.82 0.46
CA MET A 97 16.72 28.16 1.71
C MET A 97 15.98 26.83 1.45
N GLU A 98 15.11 26.77 0.46
CA GLU A 98 14.39 25.54 0.06
C GLU A 98 15.33 24.46 -0.49
N ALA A 99 16.52 24.82 -0.99
CA ALA A 99 17.50 23.83 -1.47
C ALA A 99 18.04 22.93 -0.35
N TYR A 100 18.09 23.44 0.88
CA TYR A 100 18.54 22.70 2.08
C TYR A 100 17.41 21.99 2.83
N LEU A 101 16.16 22.19 2.41
CA LEU A 101 15.00 21.54 3.01
C LEU A 101 14.63 20.25 2.27
N PRO A 102 13.95 19.30 2.95
CA PRO A 102 13.49 18.07 2.31
C PRO A 102 12.58 18.39 1.12
N LYS A 103 12.99 18.00 -0.09
CA LYS A 103 12.17 18.16 -1.29
C LYS A 103 11.12 17.06 -1.34
N LYS A 104 9.87 17.45 -1.62
CA LYS A 104 8.83 16.46 -1.92
C LYS A 104 9.16 15.82 -3.28
N ASN A 105 9.12 14.49 -3.35
CA ASN A 105 9.27 13.77 -4.61
C ASN A 105 8.21 14.28 -5.61
N GLY A 106 8.64 14.59 -6.84
CA GLY A 106 7.72 14.96 -7.91
C GLY A 106 6.72 13.84 -8.20
N LEU A 107 5.58 14.18 -8.81
CA LEU A 107 4.44 13.28 -9.05
C LEU A 107 4.82 11.94 -9.71
N TYR A 108 5.76 11.97 -10.66
CA TYR A 108 6.28 10.77 -11.32
C TYR A 108 7.09 9.89 -10.34
N LEU A 109 7.97 10.52 -9.57
CA LEU A 109 8.85 9.83 -8.63
C LEU A 109 8.09 9.30 -7.41
N SER A 110 7.05 9.99 -6.95
CA SER A 110 6.17 9.52 -5.87
C SER A 110 5.25 8.38 -6.29
N LEU A 111 4.84 8.33 -7.57
CA LEU A 111 4.02 7.27 -8.13
C LEU A 111 4.83 5.98 -8.37
N VAL A 112 6.10 6.11 -8.76
CA VAL A 112 6.99 4.98 -9.08
C VAL A 112 7.72 4.43 -7.85
N LEU A 113 8.17 5.28 -6.93
CA LEU A 113 8.99 4.87 -5.78
C LEU A 113 8.27 4.95 -4.43
N GLY A 114 7.05 5.49 -4.39
CA GLY A 114 6.43 5.87 -3.13
C GLY A 114 7.16 7.04 -2.46
N ASN A 115 6.61 7.54 -1.36
CA ASN A 115 7.13 8.69 -0.64
C ASN A 115 8.37 8.27 0.18
N VAL A 116 9.56 8.33 -0.42
CA VAL A 116 10.81 7.87 0.23
C VAL A 116 11.31 8.92 1.22
N ASN A 117 10.96 8.76 2.50
CA ASN A 117 11.56 9.51 3.61
C ASN A 117 11.96 8.51 4.71
N VAL A 118 13.23 8.08 4.70
CA VAL A 118 13.67 6.75 5.19
C VAL A 118 13.58 6.54 6.71
N THR A 119 13.44 7.58 7.53
CA THR A 119 13.35 7.42 9.01
C THR A 119 12.00 7.81 9.60
N LEU A 120 11.24 8.69 8.93
CA LEU A 120 9.85 9.03 9.30
C LEU A 120 8.85 7.98 8.78
N LEU A 121 9.27 7.16 7.80
CA LEU A 121 8.51 6.06 7.23
C LEU A 121 8.16 4.98 8.26
N SER A 122 9.00 4.61 9.23
CA SER A 122 8.68 3.43 10.06
C SER A 122 7.42 3.63 10.92
N LYS A 123 7.30 4.79 11.61
CA LYS A 123 6.12 5.10 12.43
C LYS A 123 4.89 5.41 11.57
N GLN A 124 5.03 6.15 10.47
CA GLN A 124 3.90 6.44 9.58
C GLN A 124 3.46 5.22 8.77
N ALA A 125 4.38 4.34 8.36
CA ALA A 125 4.08 3.09 7.69
C ALA A 125 3.27 2.18 8.60
N LYS A 126 3.58 2.08 9.89
CA LYS A 126 2.77 1.30 10.82
C LYS A 126 1.33 1.79 10.92
N VAL A 127 1.12 3.10 11.03
CA VAL A 127 -0.24 3.69 11.06
C VAL A 127 -0.95 3.45 9.72
N THR A 128 -0.23 3.59 8.61
CA THR A 128 -0.76 3.36 7.27
C THR A 128 -1.14 1.90 7.05
N ASP A 129 -0.29 0.97 7.47
CA ASP A 129 -0.54 -0.47 7.41
C ASP A 129 -1.74 -0.85 8.29
N ALA A 130 -1.83 -0.32 9.51
CA ALA A 130 -2.95 -0.58 10.40
C ALA A 130 -4.25 -0.03 9.82
N ALA A 131 -4.24 1.19 9.26
CA ALA A 131 -5.39 1.77 8.57
C ALA A 131 -5.78 0.94 7.34
N PHE A 132 -4.80 0.48 6.55
CA PHE A 132 -5.02 -0.39 5.40
C PHE A 132 -5.66 -1.73 5.80
N ASN A 133 -5.11 -2.42 6.79
CA ASN A 133 -5.66 -3.69 7.28
C ASN A 133 -7.06 -3.49 7.90
N PHE A 134 -7.29 -2.39 8.62
CA PHE A 134 -8.62 -2.04 9.11
C PHE A 134 -9.63 -1.85 7.97
N LEU A 135 -9.23 -1.14 6.90
CA LEU A 135 -10.06 -0.98 5.71
C LEU A 135 -10.34 -2.31 5.01
N LEU A 136 -9.38 -3.25 4.98
CA LEU A 136 -9.60 -4.60 4.45
C LEU A 136 -10.63 -5.38 5.27
N VAL A 137 -10.52 -5.35 6.61
CA VAL A 137 -11.53 -5.96 7.51
C VAL A 137 -12.90 -5.35 7.24
N TRP A 138 -12.99 -4.02 7.24
CA TRP A 138 -14.23 -3.30 6.95
C TRP A 138 -14.83 -3.70 5.60
N TYR A 139 -14.00 -3.78 4.56
CA TYR A 139 -14.40 -4.14 3.20
C TYR A 139 -14.99 -5.55 3.15
N TYR A 140 -14.27 -6.56 3.66
CA TYR A 140 -14.74 -7.95 3.62
C TYR A 140 -15.93 -8.21 4.55
N CYS A 141 -16.02 -7.54 5.71
CA CYS A 141 -17.21 -7.54 6.55
C CYS A 141 -18.43 -7.00 5.78
N THR A 142 -18.27 -5.86 5.11
CA THR A 142 -19.35 -5.24 4.33
C THR A 142 -19.81 -6.14 3.19
N LEU A 143 -18.88 -6.81 2.48
CA LEU A 143 -19.23 -7.79 1.45
C LEU A 143 -20.00 -8.97 2.03
N THR A 144 -19.54 -9.51 3.16
CA THR A 144 -20.18 -10.65 3.82
C THR A 144 -21.62 -10.33 4.24
N ILE A 145 -21.84 -9.16 4.83
CA ILE A 145 -23.18 -8.68 5.20
C ILE A 145 -24.04 -8.47 3.95
N ARG A 146 -23.51 -7.81 2.93
CA ARG A 146 -24.20 -7.57 1.65
C ARG A 146 -24.65 -8.88 1.02
N GLU A 147 -23.78 -9.88 0.94
CA GLU A 147 -24.11 -11.17 0.36
C GLU A 147 -25.14 -11.93 1.19
N SER A 148 -25.07 -11.85 2.51
CA SER A 148 -26.07 -12.44 3.41
C SER A 148 -27.46 -11.85 3.17
N ILE A 149 -27.56 -10.52 3.03
CA ILE A 149 -28.81 -9.83 2.68
C ILE A 149 -29.31 -10.26 1.30
N LEU A 150 -28.41 -10.35 0.30
CA LEU A 150 -28.78 -10.78 -1.05
C LEU A 150 -29.33 -12.22 -1.07
N ILE A 151 -28.73 -13.13 -0.30
CA ILE A 151 -29.21 -14.52 -0.17
C ILE A 151 -30.60 -14.55 0.48
N ASN A 152 -30.81 -13.77 1.55
CA ASN A 152 -32.11 -13.67 2.20
C ASN A 152 -33.19 -13.08 1.27
N ASN A 153 -32.79 -12.21 0.35
CA ASN A 153 -33.65 -11.65 -0.70
C ASN A 153 -33.80 -12.55 -1.95
N GLY A 154 -33.35 -13.81 -1.89
CA GLY A 154 -33.54 -14.81 -2.95
C GLY A 154 -32.42 -14.91 -3.99
N SER A 155 -31.29 -14.22 -3.81
CA SER A 155 -30.14 -14.33 -4.72
C SER A 155 -29.45 -15.68 -4.58
N ARG A 156 -29.27 -16.38 -5.71
CA ARG A 156 -28.55 -17.66 -5.78
C ARG A 156 -27.04 -17.43 -5.93
N ILE A 157 -26.38 -17.06 -4.84
CA ILE A 157 -24.91 -16.91 -4.78
C ILE A 157 -24.28 -18.27 -4.46
N LYS A 158 -23.17 -18.63 -5.13
CA LYS A 158 -22.48 -19.89 -4.84
C LYS A 158 -21.85 -19.83 -3.44
N GLY A 159 -22.07 -20.88 -2.64
CA GLY A 159 -21.61 -20.93 -1.25
C GLY A 159 -20.10 -20.73 -1.06
N TRP A 160 -19.26 -21.14 -2.02
CA TRP A 160 -17.82 -20.89 -1.95
C TRP A 160 -17.48 -19.39 -1.85
N TRP A 161 -18.15 -18.52 -2.60
CA TRP A 161 -17.83 -17.08 -2.60
C TRP A 161 -18.19 -16.42 -1.27
N VAL A 162 -19.30 -16.85 -0.66
CA VAL A 162 -19.71 -16.41 0.67
C VAL A 162 -18.67 -16.86 1.71
N PHE A 163 -18.31 -18.15 1.69
CA PHE A 163 -17.30 -18.69 2.60
C PHE A 163 -15.93 -18.02 2.42
N HIS A 164 -15.53 -17.74 1.19
CA HIS A 164 -14.31 -17.01 0.85
C HIS A 164 -14.27 -15.61 1.51
N HIS A 165 -15.38 -14.88 1.56
CA HIS A 165 -15.43 -13.58 2.24
C HIS A 165 -15.31 -13.69 3.76
N TYR A 166 -15.91 -14.71 4.39
CA TYR A 166 -15.70 -15.00 5.81
C TYR A 166 -14.22 -15.27 6.12
N VAL A 167 -13.59 -16.13 5.33
CA VAL A 167 -12.16 -16.47 5.51
C VAL A 167 -11.26 -15.26 5.28
N SER A 168 -11.56 -14.43 4.27
CA SER A 168 -10.81 -13.19 3.99
C SER A 168 -10.97 -12.14 5.09
N THR A 169 -12.15 -12.06 5.72
CA THR A 169 -12.41 -11.22 6.90
C THR A 169 -11.56 -11.67 8.08
N PHE A 170 -11.57 -12.97 8.38
CA PHE A 170 -10.73 -13.55 9.43
C PHE A 170 -9.24 -13.28 9.17
N LEU A 171 -8.75 -13.56 7.96
CA LEU A 171 -7.36 -13.31 7.57
C LEU A 171 -6.97 -11.84 7.76
N SER A 172 -7.80 -10.91 7.31
CA SER A 172 -7.55 -9.47 7.47
C SER A 172 -7.55 -9.05 8.95
N GLY A 173 -8.40 -9.66 9.77
CA GLY A 173 -8.44 -9.44 11.22
C GLY A 173 -7.17 -9.93 11.92
N VAL A 174 -6.68 -11.12 11.56
CA VAL A 174 -5.41 -11.64 12.09
C VAL A 174 -4.25 -10.72 11.68
N MET A 175 -4.19 -10.29 10.41
CA MET A 175 -3.20 -9.32 9.92
C MET A 175 -3.22 -7.99 10.68
N LEU A 176 -4.40 -7.47 11.04
CA LEU A 176 -4.55 -6.23 11.81
C LEU A 176 -4.00 -6.37 13.24
N THR A 177 -4.12 -7.54 13.84
CA THR A 177 -3.63 -7.83 15.21
C THR A 177 -2.18 -8.26 15.28
N TRP A 178 -1.50 -8.37 14.12
CA TRP A 178 -0.10 -8.79 14.07
C TRP A 178 0.81 -7.66 14.57
N PRO A 179 1.57 -7.87 15.67
CA PRO A 179 2.49 -6.87 16.18
C PRO A 179 3.63 -6.58 15.19
N ASP A 180 4.23 -5.40 15.35
CA ASP A 180 5.38 -4.98 14.55
C ASP A 180 6.65 -5.71 15.01
N GLY A 181 6.80 -6.95 14.55
CA GLY A 181 7.93 -7.83 14.83
C GLY A 181 8.72 -8.22 13.57
N LEU A 182 9.78 -9.01 13.77
CA LEU A 182 10.67 -9.43 12.68
C LEU A 182 9.93 -10.21 11.58
N MET A 183 9.02 -11.11 11.96
CA MET A 183 8.28 -11.94 11.00
C MET A 183 7.26 -11.11 10.22
N TYR A 184 6.59 -10.16 10.89
CA TYR A 184 5.73 -9.19 10.21
C TYR A 184 6.49 -8.41 9.14
N GLN A 185 7.67 -7.85 9.47
CA GLN A 185 8.46 -7.07 8.51
C GLN A 185 8.96 -7.91 7.33
N LYS A 186 9.32 -9.18 7.55
CA LYS A 186 9.69 -10.12 6.47
C LYS A 186 8.53 -10.37 5.50
N PHE A 187 7.28 -10.47 6.00
CA PHE A 187 6.11 -10.78 5.18
C PHE A 187 5.38 -9.54 4.62
N ARG A 188 5.52 -8.38 5.27
CA ARG A 188 4.78 -7.13 5.01
C ARG A 188 4.75 -6.75 3.53
N ASN A 189 5.91 -6.63 2.90
CA ASN A 189 5.99 -6.18 1.51
C ASN A 189 5.30 -7.17 0.56
N GLN A 190 5.47 -8.47 0.81
CA GLN A 190 4.82 -9.52 0.04
C GLN A 190 3.28 -9.45 0.16
N PHE A 191 2.76 -9.23 1.37
CA PHE A 191 1.33 -9.06 1.62
C PHE A 191 0.74 -7.82 0.93
N LEU A 192 1.44 -6.68 1.02
CA LEU A 192 1.01 -5.43 0.38
C LEU A 192 1.01 -5.56 -1.16
N SER A 193 2.06 -6.13 -1.74
CA SER A 193 2.12 -6.41 -3.18
C SER A 193 0.99 -7.33 -3.63
N PHE A 194 0.74 -8.41 -2.87
CA PHE A 194 -0.37 -9.30 -3.14
C PHE A 194 -1.73 -8.60 -3.07
N SER A 195 -1.92 -7.71 -2.09
CA SER A 195 -3.18 -6.98 -1.94
C SER A 195 -3.43 -5.98 -3.06
N MET A 196 -2.39 -5.27 -3.51
CA MET A 196 -2.48 -4.40 -4.70
C MET A 196 -2.84 -5.21 -5.95
N TYR A 197 -2.19 -6.37 -6.12
CA TYR A 197 -2.50 -7.29 -7.21
C TYR A 197 -3.96 -7.78 -7.13
N GLN A 198 -4.42 -8.16 -5.94
CA GLN A 198 -5.78 -8.62 -5.72
C GLN A 198 -6.81 -7.52 -6.04
N SER A 199 -6.55 -6.26 -5.68
CA SER A 199 -7.41 -5.13 -6.06
C SER A 199 -7.49 -4.95 -7.59
N PHE A 200 -6.37 -5.13 -8.29
CA PHE A 200 -6.35 -5.10 -9.74
C PHE A 200 -7.18 -6.25 -10.35
N VAL A 201 -7.03 -7.47 -9.85
CA VAL A 201 -7.84 -8.62 -10.31
C VAL A 201 -9.32 -8.42 -9.99
N GLN A 202 -9.65 -7.87 -8.83
CA GLN A 202 -11.04 -7.56 -8.45
C GLN A 202 -11.67 -6.57 -9.43
N PHE A 203 -10.91 -5.56 -9.86
CA PHE A 203 -11.35 -4.62 -10.90
C PHE A 203 -11.65 -5.38 -12.20
N LEU A 204 -10.72 -6.21 -12.70
CA LEU A 204 -10.96 -7.03 -13.91
C LEU A 204 -12.18 -7.95 -13.77
N GLN A 205 -12.36 -8.59 -12.62
CA GLN A 205 -13.52 -9.44 -12.32
C GLN A 205 -14.83 -8.65 -12.33
N TYR A 206 -14.84 -7.44 -11.75
CA TYR A 206 -16.01 -6.56 -11.75
C TYR A 206 -16.46 -6.20 -13.17
N TYR A 207 -15.53 -5.81 -14.05
CA TYR A 207 -15.88 -5.52 -15.45
C TYR A 207 -16.39 -6.77 -16.17
N TYR A 208 -15.72 -7.90 -15.99
CA TYR A 208 -16.14 -9.16 -16.60
C TYR A 208 -17.56 -9.56 -16.17
N GLN A 209 -17.86 -9.48 -14.87
CA GLN A 209 -19.18 -9.82 -14.31
C GLN A 209 -20.26 -8.83 -14.79
N SER A 210 -19.96 -7.53 -14.81
CA SER A 210 -20.86 -6.49 -15.30
C SER A 210 -21.20 -6.69 -16.77
N GLY A 211 -20.21 -7.00 -17.61
CA GLY A 211 -20.42 -7.30 -19.03
C GLY A 211 -21.21 -8.59 -19.28
N CYS A 212 -21.00 -9.63 -18.47
CA CYS A 212 -21.82 -10.85 -18.54
C CYS A 212 -23.28 -10.59 -18.14
N LEU A 213 -23.50 -9.80 -17.08
CA LEU A 213 -24.84 -9.43 -16.62
C LEU A 213 -25.56 -8.57 -17.67
N TYR A 214 -24.87 -7.63 -18.32
CA TYR A 214 -25.39 -6.84 -19.43
C TYR A 214 -25.87 -7.74 -20.58
N ARG A 215 -25.06 -8.70 -21.00
CA ARG A 215 -25.44 -9.65 -22.08
C ARG A 215 -26.66 -10.48 -21.70
N LEU A 216 -26.76 -10.97 -20.46
CA LEU A 216 -27.93 -11.70 -19.98
C LEU A 216 -29.20 -10.82 -19.95
N ARG A 217 -29.07 -9.53 -19.61
CA ARG A 217 -30.17 -8.57 -19.66
C ARG A 217 -30.59 -8.26 -21.10
N ALA A 218 -29.64 -8.05 -22.01
CA ALA A 218 -29.90 -7.77 -23.43
C ALA A 218 -30.55 -8.96 -24.17
N LEU A 219 -30.26 -10.20 -23.73
CA LEU A 219 -30.90 -11.42 -24.23
C LEU A 219 -32.31 -11.66 -23.65
N GLY A 220 -32.82 -10.77 -22.79
CA GLY A 220 -34.14 -10.87 -22.19
C GLY A 220 -34.25 -11.85 -21.01
N GLU A 221 -33.15 -12.46 -20.56
CA GLU A 221 -33.16 -13.41 -19.43
C GLU A 221 -33.14 -12.74 -18.04
N ARG A 222 -32.98 -11.40 -17.95
CA ARG A 222 -33.13 -10.62 -16.70
C ARG A 222 -33.64 -9.20 -16.93
N HIS A 223 -34.52 -8.73 -16.05
CA HIS A 223 -35.19 -7.43 -16.11
C HIS A 223 -34.24 -6.22 -16.02
N THR A 224 -34.63 -5.15 -16.71
CA THR A 224 -33.93 -3.90 -17.02
C THR A 224 -33.87 -2.90 -15.87
N MET A 225 -32.66 -2.36 -15.61
CA MET A 225 -32.45 -0.94 -15.26
C MET A 225 -30.97 -0.58 -15.56
N ASP A 226 -30.78 0.45 -16.36
CA ASP A 226 -29.55 0.83 -17.08
C ASP A 226 -28.46 1.52 -16.26
N LEU A 227 -27.22 1.44 -16.75
CA LEU A 227 -26.36 2.61 -17.02
C LEU A 227 -25.20 2.20 -17.93
N THR A 228 -25.10 2.87 -19.07
CA THR A 228 -24.02 2.80 -20.05
C THR A 228 -22.75 3.39 -19.43
N VAL A 229 -21.68 2.60 -19.33
CA VAL A 229 -20.33 3.16 -19.15
C VAL A 229 -19.48 2.75 -20.33
N GLU A 230 -19.33 3.71 -21.23
CA GLU A 230 -18.29 3.75 -22.26
C GLU A 230 -16.92 3.66 -21.58
N GLY A 231 -16.05 2.75 -22.02
CA GLY A 231 -14.67 2.75 -21.53
C GLY A 231 -13.84 1.47 -21.68
N PHE A 232 -14.25 0.45 -22.44
CA PHE A 232 -13.38 -0.72 -22.68
C PHE A 232 -13.36 -1.19 -24.13
N GLN A 233 -12.13 -1.43 -24.60
CA GLN A 233 -11.77 -1.88 -25.94
C GLN A 233 -12.40 -3.24 -26.27
N SER A 234 -12.90 -3.39 -27.50
CA SER A 234 -13.71 -4.54 -27.97
C SER A 234 -13.06 -5.92 -27.80
N TRP A 235 -11.72 -6.02 -27.77
CA TRP A 235 -11.00 -7.28 -27.62
C TRP A 235 -11.12 -7.95 -26.24
N MET A 236 -11.39 -7.19 -25.17
CA MET A 236 -11.58 -7.72 -23.81
C MET A 236 -12.91 -8.47 -23.62
N TRP A 237 -13.76 -8.44 -24.65
CA TRP A 237 -14.99 -9.23 -24.73
C TRP A 237 -14.76 -10.69 -25.15
N ARG A 238 -13.53 -11.13 -25.42
CA ARG A 238 -13.18 -12.54 -25.68
C ARG A 238 -13.22 -13.42 -24.40
N GLY A 239 -14.30 -13.31 -23.64
CA GLY A 239 -14.75 -14.28 -22.65
C GLY A 239 -13.83 -14.55 -21.47
N LEU A 240 -14.25 -15.54 -20.65
CA LEU A 240 -13.55 -16.01 -19.45
C LEU A 240 -12.05 -16.28 -19.65
N THR A 241 -11.62 -16.65 -20.86
CA THR A 241 -10.24 -17.03 -21.20
C THR A 241 -9.24 -15.89 -20.97
N PHE A 242 -9.63 -14.63 -21.20
CA PHE A 242 -8.77 -13.48 -20.89
C PHE A 242 -8.49 -13.34 -19.38
N LEU A 243 -9.48 -13.66 -18.55
CA LEU A 243 -9.39 -13.48 -17.09
C LEU A 243 -8.62 -14.62 -16.42
N LEU A 244 -8.62 -15.82 -16.99
CA LEU A 244 -8.02 -17.02 -16.38
C LEU A 244 -6.53 -16.89 -16.01
N PRO A 245 -5.63 -16.35 -16.87
CA PRO A 245 -4.22 -16.18 -16.51
C PRO A 245 -4.03 -15.36 -15.24
N PHE A 246 -4.79 -14.27 -15.09
CA PHE A 246 -4.76 -13.43 -13.90
C PHE A 246 -5.31 -14.17 -12.68
N LEU A 247 -6.40 -14.93 -12.82
CA LEU A 247 -6.94 -15.72 -11.71
C LEU A 247 -5.95 -16.79 -11.23
N PHE A 248 -5.37 -17.56 -12.14
CA PHE A 248 -4.41 -18.61 -11.77
C PHE A 248 -3.13 -18.01 -11.17
N PHE A 249 -2.61 -16.93 -11.73
CA PHE A 249 -1.45 -16.26 -11.13
C PHE A 249 -1.75 -15.78 -9.71
N GLY A 250 -2.90 -15.14 -9.48
CA GLY A 250 -3.34 -14.77 -8.13
C GLY A 250 -3.46 -15.95 -7.18
N GLN A 251 -4.00 -17.08 -7.65
CA GLN A 251 -4.11 -18.32 -6.86
C GLN A 251 -2.74 -18.89 -6.50
N PHE A 252 -1.80 -18.98 -7.45
CA PHE A 252 -0.45 -19.44 -7.14
C PHE A 252 0.29 -18.48 -6.21
N TRP A 253 0.02 -17.16 -6.29
CA TRP A 253 0.52 -16.21 -5.30
C TRP A 253 -0.11 -16.46 -3.91
N GLN A 254 -1.40 -16.78 -3.82
CA GLN A 254 -2.01 -17.20 -2.54
C GLN A 254 -1.30 -18.41 -1.93
N LEU A 255 -0.96 -19.42 -2.75
CA LEU A 255 -0.16 -20.56 -2.31
C LEU A 255 1.24 -20.14 -1.87
N PHE A 256 1.91 -19.28 -2.64
CA PHE A 256 3.23 -18.75 -2.29
C PHE A 256 3.21 -18.03 -0.94
N ASN A 257 2.19 -17.22 -0.67
CA ASN A 257 2.01 -16.57 0.64
C ASN A 257 1.84 -17.60 1.76
N ALA A 258 1.04 -18.65 1.56
CA ALA A 258 0.89 -19.73 2.53
C ALA A 258 2.23 -20.44 2.82
N LEU A 259 2.99 -20.78 1.77
CA LEU A 259 4.29 -21.44 1.90
C LEU A 259 5.32 -20.55 2.61
N THR A 260 5.38 -19.25 2.28
CA THR A 260 6.22 -18.29 3.00
C THR A 260 5.87 -18.27 4.48
N LEU A 261 4.58 -18.17 4.82
CA LEU A 261 4.14 -18.14 6.22
C LEU A 261 4.44 -19.45 6.96
N PHE A 262 4.25 -20.62 6.33
CA PHE A 262 4.64 -21.89 6.96
C PHE A 262 6.15 -22.04 7.10
N SER A 263 6.95 -21.46 6.20
CA SER A 263 8.41 -21.40 6.35
C SER A 263 8.79 -20.52 7.54
N LEU A 264 8.20 -19.33 7.65
CA LEU A 264 8.40 -18.42 8.78
C LEU A 264 7.93 -19.04 10.12
N ALA A 265 6.85 -19.82 10.11
CA ALA A 265 6.36 -20.51 11.31
C ALA A 265 7.30 -21.61 11.83
N ARG A 266 8.23 -22.09 11.00
CA ARG A 266 9.25 -23.07 11.39
C ARG A 266 10.55 -22.42 11.90
N ASP A 267 10.67 -21.10 11.80
CA ASP A 267 11.80 -20.35 12.31
C ASP A 267 11.81 -20.43 13.85
N PRO A 268 12.91 -20.85 14.49
CA PRO A 268 12.99 -20.98 15.95
C PRO A 268 12.76 -19.67 16.71
N GLU A 269 12.91 -18.52 16.06
CA GLU A 269 12.62 -17.21 16.64
C GLU A 269 11.14 -16.80 16.53
N CYS A 270 10.31 -17.58 15.83
CA CYS A 270 8.90 -17.30 15.60
C CYS A 270 8.06 -17.55 16.87
N LYS A 271 7.79 -16.47 17.62
CA LYS A 271 6.88 -16.48 18.78
C LYS A 271 5.44 -16.04 18.44
N GLU A 272 5.22 -15.56 17.22
CA GLU A 272 3.98 -14.90 16.79
C GLU A 272 3.00 -15.94 16.20
N TRP A 273 1.88 -16.15 16.89
CA TRP A 273 0.85 -17.11 16.46
C TRP A 273 0.14 -16.67 15.16
N GLN A 274 0.16 -15.37 14.86
CA GLN A 274 -0.45 -14.77 13.68
C GLN A 274 0.15 -15.35 12.38
N VAL A 275 1.43 -15.72 12.38
CA VAL A 275 2.10 -16.33 11.23
C VAL A 275 1.35 -17.59 10.77
N LEU A 276 1.06 -18.49 11.71
CA LEU A 276 0.35 -19.73 11.44
C LEU A 276 -1.12 -19.47 11.07
N MET A 277 -1.77 -18.57 11.80
CA MET A 277 -3.18 -18.24 11.59
C MET A 277 -3.45 -17.41 10.33
N CYS A 278 -2.43 -16.81 9.72
CA CYS A 278 -2.50 -16.27 8.36
C CYS A 278 -2.22 -17.35 7.30
N GLY A 279 -1.28 -18.25 7.56
CA GLY A 279 -0.89 -19.30 6.60
C GLY A 279 -2.04 -20.27 6.26
N LEU A 280 -2.81 -20.68 7.26
CA LEU A 280 -3.95 -21.59 7.09
C LEU A 280 -5.06 -21.00 6.20
N PRO A 281 -5.58 -19.77 6.42
CA PRO A 281 -6.50 -19.11 5.51
C PRO A 281 -5.95 -18.95 4.09
N PHE A 282 -4.69 -18.54 3.91
CA PHE A 282 -4.12 -18.40 2.55
C PHE A 282 -4.14 -19.73 1.79
N LEU A 283 -3.81 -20.84 2.47
CA LEU A 283 -3.88 -22.17 1.87
C LEU A 283 -5.33 -22.56 1.53
N LEU A 284 -6.27 -22.32 2.43
CA LEU A 284 -7.68 -22.64 2.22
C LEU A 284 -8.27 -21.82 1.05
N LEU A 285 -7.95 -20.52 0.98
CA LEU A 285 -8.35 -19.63 -0.10
C LEU A 285 -7.78 -20.12 -1.43
N PHE A 286 -6.49 -20.49 -1.47
CA PHE A 286 -5.87 -21.08 -2.65
C PHE A 286 -6.62 -22.32 -3.12
N LEU A 287 -6.81 -23.32 -2.24
CA LEU A 287 -7.43 -24.59 -2.60
C LEU A 287 -8.83 -24.37 -3.17
N GLY A 288 -9.69 -23.65 -2.44
CA GLY A 288 -11.06 -23.49 -2.91
C GLY A 288 -11.19 -22.56 -4.12
N ASN A 289 -10.36 -21.53 -4.27
CA ASN A 289 -10.34 -20.71 -5.48
C ASN A 289 -9.85 -21.52 -6.69
N PHE A 290 -8.79 -22.29 -6.52
CA PHE A 290 -8.22 -23.13 -7.57
C PHE A 290 -9.22 -24.20 -8.05
N PHE A 291 -9.80 -24.98 -7.12
CA PHE A 291 -10.80 -25.99 -7.48
C PHE A 291 -12.08 -25.38 -8.07
N THR A 292 -12.53 -24.22 -7.58
CA THR A 292 -13.69 -23.53 -8.15
C THR A 292 -13.41 -23.07 -9.58
N THR A 293 -12.25 -22.48 -9.84
CA THR A 293 -11.84 -22.07 -11.19
C THR A 293 -11.72 -23.27 -12.12
N LEU A 294 -11.05 -24.35 -11.69
CA LEU A 294 -10.94 -25.60 -12.46
C LEU A 294 -12.31 -26.17 -12.81
N ARG A 295 -13.25 -26.20 -11.86
CA ARG A 295 -14.62 -26.68 -12.10
C ARG A 295 -15.34 -25.85 -13.16
N VAL A 296 -15.20 -24.52 -13.11
CA VAL A 296 -15.80 -23.62 -14.11
C VAL A 296 -15.17 -23.84 -15.48
N VAL A 297 -13.85 -23.99 -15.55
CA VAL A 297 -13.11 -24.27 -16.80
C VAL A 297 -13.55 -25.60 -17.39
N HIS A 298 -13.58 -26.67 -16.59
CA HIS A 298 -14.03 -28.00 -16.99
C HIS A 298 -15.46 -28.01 -17.50
N GLN A 299 -16.39 -27.39 -16.77
CA GLN A 299 -17.79 -27.27 -17.19
C GLN A 299 -17.93 -26.54 -18.52
N LYS A 300 -17.12 -25.50 -18.74
CA LYS A 300 -17.15 -24.72 -19.98
C LYS A 300 -16.59 -25.51 -21.17
N PHE A 301 -15.50 -26.25 -20.99
CA PHE A 301 -14.96 -27.15 -22.02
C PHE A 301 -15.95 -28.27 -22.38
N HIS A 302 -16.56 -28.90 -21.36
CA HIS A 302 -17.55 -29.95 -21.56
C HIS A 302 -18.78 -29.43 -22.34
N ASN A 303 -19.28 -28.25 -21.99
CA ASN A 303 -20.40 -27.63 -22.71
C ASN A 303 -20.06 -27.25 -24.15
N GLN A 304 -18.83 -26.84 -24.45
CA GLN A 304 -18.38 -26.58 -25.82
C GLN A 304 -18.28 -27.86 -26.65
N GLN A 305 -17.80 -28.97 -26.07
CA GLN A 305 -17.72 -30.27 -26.75
C GLN A 305 -19.08 -30.90 -27.04
N HIS A 306 -20.11 -30.64 -26.21
CA HIS A 306 -21.47 -31.13 -26.44
C HIS A 306 -22.34 -30.19 -27.29
N GLY A 307 -22.09 -28.88 -27.26
CA GLY A 307 -22.76 -27.91 -28.13
C GLY A 307 -22.35 -28.04 -29.60
N GLY A 308 -21.09 -28.40 -29.89
CA GLY A 308 -20.59 -28.60 -31.26
C GLY A 308 -20.99 -29.92 -31.93
N LYS A 309 -21.87 -30.73 -31.32
CA LYS A 309 -22.40 -31.99 -31.90
C LYS A 309 -23.86 -31.88 -32.37
N LYS A 310 -24.44 -30.68 -32.37
CA LYS A 310 -25.85 -30.44 -32.73
C LYS A 310 -26.07 -29.51 -33.94
N ASP A 311 -25.01 -29.22 -34.69
CA ASP A 311 -25.11 -28.54 -35.99
C ASP A 311 -24.69 -29.48 -37.13
#